data_AF-A0AAJ5C9Z6-F1
#
_entry.id   AF-A0AAJ5C9Z6-F1
#
_cell.length_a   1.000
_cell.length_b   1.000
_cell.length_c   1.000
_cell.angle_alpha   90.00
_cell.angle_beta   90.00
_cell.angle_gamma   90.00
#
_symmetry.space_group_name_H-M   'P 1'
#
loop_
_entity.id
_entity.type
_entity.pdbx_description
1 polymer ?
#
loop_
_entity_poly.entity_id
_entity_poly.type
_entity_poly.pdbx_seq_one_letter_code
_entity_poly.pdbx_strand_id
1 'polypeptide(L)'
;MAAHHLHQGAPGTVPPPPPAAPPKKRSLAKGCGIFAAAIVGLFVLSAVVAGITSAGKSGTNKHDAKAPASSSPKPSPSERQAPKPSTAPNTRATVVTALPPAEARKKAAAILRANDAYYQDEFNHGVPVILNRGNADSYPAFHSWYEKAATDVKPGMDAFKKGDAYFTADDEPASISDWQGDNGTLSADIAQLASDGLDVGGPDDATARQKVQDDVRKFPHDFQTAEADADKVAAGK
;
A
#
# COMPACT_ATOMS: atom_id res chain seq x y z
N MET A 1 -11.35 -40.96 77.17
CA MET A 1 -11.92 -40.06 76.14
C MET A 1 -10.83 -39.82 75.11
N ALA A 2 -10.89 -40.51 73.97
CA ALA A 2 -9.90 -40.40 72.90
C ALA A 2 -10.58 -39.83 71.65
N ALA A 3 -10.11 -38.69 71.17
CA ALA A 3 -10.65 -37.99 70.02
C ALA A 3 -9.96 -38.47 68.73
N HIS A 4 -10.74 -39.02 67.81
CA HIS A 4 -10.31 -39.34 66.44
C HIS A 4 -10.41 -38.09 65.57
N HIS A 5 -9.28 -37.60 65.07
CA HIS A 5 -9.21 -36.56 64.04
C HIS A 5 -9.22 -37.19 62.64
N LEU A 6 -10.28 -36.92 61.87
CA LEU A 6 -10.40 -37.26 60.45
C LEU A 6 -9.72 -36.18 59.59
N HIS A 7 -8.77 -36.62 58.75
CA HIS A 7 -8.02 -35.78 57.81
C HIS A 7 -8.81 -35.72 56.48
N GLN A 8 -9.32 -34.54 56.11
CA GLN A 8 -9.96 -34.31 54.81
C GLN A 8 -8.89 -34.00 53.76
N GLY A 9 -8.83 -34.82 52.70
CA GLY A 9 -7.94 -34.63 51.56
C GLY A 9 -8.38 -33.47 50.67
N ALA A 10 -7.42 -32.68 50.21
CA ALA A 10 -7.64 -31.54 49.33
C ALA A 10 -8.03 -31.96 47.90
N PRO A 11 -8.90 -31.20 47.22
CA PRO A 11 -9.29 -31.46 45.83
C PRO A 11 -8.14 -31.19 44.86
N GLY A 12 -7.88 -32.17 43.98
CA GLY A 12 -6.86 -32.08 42.94
C GLY A 12 -7.17 -31.00 41.90
N THR A 13 -6.16 -30.19 41.58
CA THR A 13 -6.22 -29.17 40.53
C THR A 13 -6.00 -29.80 39.15
N VAL A 14 -6.94 -29.55 38.23
CA VAL A 14 -6.81 -29.95 36.82
C VAL A 14 -5.78 -29.03 36.16
N PRO A 15 -4.78 -29.56 35.43
CA PRO A 15 -3.79 -28.74 34.75
C PRO A 15 -4.43 -27.95 33.59
N PRO A 16 -3.99 -26.70 33.35
CA PRO A 16 -4.50 -25.88 32.27
C PRO A 16 -4.14 -26.47 30.89
N PRO A 17 -4.98 -26.24 29.86
CA PRO A 17 -4.70 -26.68 28.51
C PRO A 17 -3.44 -25.98 27.95
N PRO A 18 -2.70 -26.64 27.05
CA PRO A 18 -1.52 -26.06 26.42
C PRO A 18 -1.88 -24.84 25.56
N PRO A 19 -0.99 -23.84 25.47
CA PRO A 19 -1.20 -22.66 24.64
C PRO A 19 -1.31 -23.02 23.15
N ALA A 20 -2.23 -22.33 22.45
CA ALA A 20 -2.43 -22.50 21.02
C ALA A 20 -1.15 -22.15 20.24
N ALA A 21 -0.81 -22.98 19.25
CA ALA A 21 0.35 -22.77 18.40
C ALA A 21 0.20 -21.48 17.56
N PRO A 22 1.28 -20.73 17.30
CA PRO A 22 1.22 -19.52 16.50
C PRO A 22 0.85 -19.84 15.03
N PRO A 23 0.00 -19.01 14.39
CA PRO A 23 -0.43 -19.26 13.01
C PRO A 23 0.74 -19.12 12.03
N LYS A 24 0.84 -20.07 11.09
CA LYS A 24 1.82 -20.03 9.99
C LYS A 24 1.43 -18.94 8.99
N LYS A 25 2.15 -17.81 9.00
CA LYS A 25 2.09 -16.84 7.90
C LYS A 25 2.63 -17.48 6.61
N ARG A 26 1.87 -17.45 5.53
CA ARG A 26 2.34 -17.85 4.20
C ARG A 26 3.37 -16.83 3.70
N SER A 27 4.49 -17.30 3.15
CA SER A 27 5.43 -16.40 2.47
C SER A 27 4.73 -15.79 1.25
N LEU A 28 4.69 -14.45 1.18
CA LEU A 28 4.17 -13.70 0.04
C LEU A 28 4.70 -14.29 -1.29
N ALA A 29 3.81 -14.94 -2.05
CA ALA A 29 4.06 -15.22 -3.44
C ALA A 29 3.83 -13.92 -4.21
N LYS A 30 4.94 -13.38 -4.74
CA LYS A 30 5.03 -12.21 -5.62
C LYS A 30 3.94 -12.25 -6.70
N GLY A 31 2.95 -11.38 -6.60
CA GLY A 31 1.83 -11.39 -7.55
C GLY A 31 0.98 -10.14 -7.60
N CYS A 32 1.44 -8.97 -7.17
CA CYS A 32 0.81 -7.68 -7.51
C CYS A 32 1.73 -6.47 -7.28
N GLY A 33 3.06 -6.65 -7.41
CA GLY A 33 4.06 -5.65 -7.06
C GLY A 33 4.67 -4.90 -8.25
N ILE A 34 3.91 -4.60 -9.30
CA ILE A 34 4.44 -3.90 -10.49
C ILE A 34 3.94 -2.46 -10.61
N PHE A 35 2.84 -2.06 -9.95
CA PHE A 35 2.33 -0.68 -10.10
C PHE A 35 3.03 0.36 -9.20
N ALA A 36 3.47 0.00 -7.99
CA ALA A 36 4.09 0.96 -7.08
C ALA A 36 5.53 1.38 -7.48
N ALA A 37 6.29 0.50 -8.13
CA ALA A 37 7.67 0.80 -8.52
C ALA A 37 7.76 1.72 -9.75
N ALA A 38 6.74 1.75 -10.59
CA ALA A 38 6.72 2.59 -11.80
C ALA A 38 6.47 4.07 -11.48
N ILE A 39 5.75 4.39 -10.41
CA ILE A 39 5.40 5.78 -10.06
C ILE A 39 6.60 6.49 -9.44
N VAL A 40 7.33 5.86 -8.51
CA VAL A 40 8.52 6.46 -7.87
C VAL A 40 9.66 6.66 -8.87
N GLY A 41 9.81 5.77 -9.87
CA GLY A 41 10.83 5.91 -10.91
C GLY A 41 10.61 7.08 -11.89
N LEU A 42 9.36 7.53 -12.06
CA LEU A 42 9.03 8.63 -12.98
C LEU A 42 9.33 10.01 -12.39
N PHE A 43 9.21 10.17 -11.06
CA PHE A 43 9.45 11.45 -10.38
C PHE A 43 10.94 11.75 -10.18
N VAL A 44 11.80 10.74 -10.01
CA VAL A 44 13.27 10.97 -9.91
C VAL A 44 13.90 11.29 -11.28
N LEU A 45 13.31 10.83 -12.39
CA LEU A 45 13.87 11.06 -13.74
C LEU A 45 13.52 12.43 -14.33
N SER A 46 12.48 13.11 -13.82
CA SER A 46 12.02 14.40 -14.36
C SER A 46 12.88 15.59 -13.93
N ALA A 47 13.72 15.44 -12.89
CA ALA A 47 14.57 16.52 -12.38
C ALA A 47 15.96 16.63 -13.06
N VAL A 48 16.29 15.78 -14.06
CA VAL A 48 17.62 15.75 -14.70
C VAL A 48 17.61 16.12 -16.19
N VAL A 49 16.45 16.30 -16.83
CA VAL A 49 16.36 16.64 -18.28
C VAL A 49 15.74 18.02 -18.53
N ALA A 50 16.17 19.03 -17.77
CA ALA A 50 15.91 20.45 -18.08
C ALA A 50 17.18 21.22 -18.52
N GLY A 51 18.27 20.51 -18.82
CA GLY A 51 19.50 21.09 -19.36
C GLY A 51 19.97 20.31 -20.57
N ILE A 52 20.13 21.00 -21.70
CA ILE A 52 20.72 20.55 -22.98
C ILE A 52 19.67 19.96 -23.96
N THR A 53 19.07 20.80 -24.81
CA THR A 53 19.23 20.75 -26.28
C THR A 53 18.18 21.65 -26.98
N SER A 54 18.63 22.79 -27.50
CA SER A 54 17.93 23.51 -28.58
C SER A 54 18.93 23.88 -29.68
N ALA A 55 19.14 22.95 -30.60
CA ALA A 55 19.68 23.23 -31.94
C ALA A 55 19.24 22.07 -32.85
N GLY A 56 18.34 22.37 -33.78
CA GLY A 56 17.62 21.36 -34.55
C GLY A 56 18.39 20.72 -35.70
N LYS A 57 17.77 19.69 -36.29
CA LYS A 57 17.80 19.42 -37.74
C LYS A 57 16.74 18.40 -38.11
N SER A 58 15.93 18.72 -39.11
CA SER A 58 15.00 17.84 -39.82
C SER A 58 15.70 16.64 -40.45
N GLY A 59 15.01 15.51 -40.49
CA GLY A 59 15.43 14.33 -41.26
C GLY A 59 14.33 13.28 -41.30
N THR A 60 13.42 13.42 -42.27
CA THR A 60 12.52 12.34 -42.72
C THR A 60 13.35 11.18 -43.25
N ASN A 61 13.09 9.95 -42.82
CA ASN A 61 13.36 8.77 -43.64
C ASN A 61 12.39 7.63 -43.31
N LYS A 62 11.62 7.26 -44.35
CA LYS A 62 10.88 6.00 -44.47
C LYS A 62 11.90 4.87 -44.56
N HIS A 63 11.60 3.74 -43.94
CA HIS A 63 12.14 2.46 -44.40
C HIS A 63 11.03 1.40 -44.39
N ASP A 64 10.67 1.01 -45.61
CA ASP A 64 9.90 -0.18 -45.93
C ASP A 64 10.71 -1.47 -45.72
N ALA A 65 9.96 -2.51 -45.32
CA ALA A 65 10.10 -3.95 -45.61
C ALA A 65 11.41 -4.69 -45.29
N LYS A 66 11.27 -5.86 -44.62
CA LYS A 66 11.45 -7.20 -45.24
C LYS A 66 11.42 -8.33 -44.20
N ALA A 67 10.49 -9.26 -44.36
CA ALA A 67 10.52 -10.59 -43.75
C ALA A 67 11.50 -11.51 -44.51
N PRO A 68 12.00 -12.58 -43.88
CA PRO A 68 11.64 -13.90 -44.42
C PRO A 68 11.43 -15.03 -43.39
N ALA A 69 10.64 -16.00 -43.87
CA ALA A 69 10.41 -17.41 -43.53
C ALA A 69 11.45 -18.13 -42.63
N SER A 70 11.06 -18.90 -41.61
CA SER A 70 10.44 -20.25 -41.58
C SER A 70 11.44 -21.40 -41.63
N SER A 71 11.49 -22.20 -40.55
CA SER A 71 11.69 -23.65 -40.60
C SER A 71 11.49 -24.29 -39.22
N SER A 72 10.47 -25.13 -39.09
CA SER A 72 10.33 -26.15 -38.02
C SER A 72 11.37 -27.25 -38.18
N PRO A 73 11.66 -28.02 -37.10
CA PRO A 73 11.22 -29.43 -37.13
C PRO A 73 10.67 -29.98 -35.80
N LYS A 74 9.64 -30.83 -35.93
CA LYS A 74 9.09 -31.85 -35.01
C LYS A 74 9.34 -33.21 -35.72
N PRO A 75 9.66 -34.37 -35.09
CA PRO A 75 8.92 -35.07 -34.02
C PRO A 75 9.87 -35.76 -32.97
N SER A 76 9.49 -36.51 -31.93
CA SER A 76 8.49 -37.57 -31.76
C SER A 76 8.37 -37.97 -30.25
N PRO A 77 7.47 -38.88 -29.85
CA PRO A 77 6.86 -38.94 -28.52
C PRO A 77 7.61 -39.82 -27.51
N SER A 78 7.53 -39.47 -26.22
CA SER A 78 7.78 -40.42 -25.13
C SER A 78 6.49 -40.83 -24.47
N GLU A 79 6.51 -42.11 -24.15
CA GLU A 79 5.43 -42.99 -23.85
C GLU A 79 4.91 -42.84 -22.42
N ARG A 80 3.70 -43.35 -22.29
CA ARG A 80 2.74 -43.28 -21.20
C ARG A 80 3.19 -44.10 -19.98
N GLN A 81 3.15 -43.50 -18.79
CA GLN A 81 2.83 -44.25 -17.56
C GLN A 81 1.61 -43.63 -16.90
N ALA A 82 0.56 -44.43 -16.82
CA ALA A 82 -0.69 -44.09 -16.16
C ALA A 82 -0.51 -44.14 -14.63
N PRO A 83 -0.79 -43.07 -13.88
CA PRO A 83 -0.96 -43.19 -12.44
C PRO A 83 -2.28 -43.89 -12.12
N LYS A 84 -2.21 -44.87 -11.22
CA LYS A 84 -3.36 -45.58 -10.61
C LYS A 84 -4.42 -44.59 -10.13
N PRO A 85 -5.73 -44.93 -10.24
CA PRO A 85 -6.77 -44.17 -9.56
C PRO A 85 -6.66 -44.44 -8.05
N SER A 86 -5.97 -43.55 -7.34
CA SER A 86 -6.07 -43.51 -5.88
C SER A 86 -7.31 -42.69 -5.55
N THR A 87 -8.41 -43.40 -5.26
CA THR A 87 -9.64 -42.84 -4.70
C THR A 87 -9.34 -42.34 -3.27
N ALA A 88 -8.68 -41.19 -3.17
CA ALA A 88 -8.63 -40.43 -1.94
C ALA A 88 -10.00 -39.76 -1.77
N PRO A 89 -10.60 -39.74 -0.57
CA PRO A 89 -11.79 -38.94 -0.32
C PRO A 89 -11.41 -37.49 -0.58
N ASN A 90 -11.94 -36.92 -1.66
CA ASN A 90 -11.85 -35.50 -1.92
C ASN A 90 -12.83 -34.81 -0.98
N THR A 91 -12.49 -34.80 0.31
CA THR A 91 -13.10 -33.89 1.28
C THR A 91 -12.53 -32.52 0.95
N ARG A 92 -13.03 -31.92 -0.13
CA ARG A 92 -12.89 -30.50 -0.41
C ARG A 92 -13.65 -29.82 0.72
N ALA A 93 -12.98 -29.65 1.86
CA ALA A 93 -13.46 -28.84 2.94
C ALA A 93 -13.71 -27.48 2.31
N THR A 94 -14.99 -27.14 2.17
CA THR A 94 -15.42 -25.78 1.89
C THR A 94 -14.79 -24.96 3.01
N VAL A 95 -13.65 -24.33 2.74
CA VAL A 95 -13.08 -23.33 3.64
C VAL A 95 -14.11 -22.22 3.58
N VAL A 96 -15.08 -22.28 4.49
CA VAL A 96 -15.86 -21.11 4.84
C VAL A 96 -14.82 -20.18 5.43
N THR A 97 -14.38 -19.23 4.62
CA THR A 97 -13.51 -18.12 5.01
C THR A 97 -14.22 -17.44 6.17
N ALA A 98 -13.89 -17.86 7.39
CA ALA A 98 -14.55 -17.33 8.57
C ALA A 98 -14.09 -15.88 8.67
N LEU A 99 -15.05 -14.95 8.64
CA LEU A 99 -14.77 -13.53 8.78
C LEU A 99 -13.91 -13.32 10.04
N PRO A 100 -12.84 -12.49 9.98
CA PRO A 100 -12.03 -12.24 11.15
C PRO A 100 -12.87 -11.71 12.31
N PRO A 101 -12.42 -11.94 13.56
CA PRO A 101 -13.06 -11.36 14.73
C PRO A 101 -13.31 -9.86 14.55
N ALA A 102 -14.52 -9.40 14.87
CA ALA A 102 -14.89 -8.00 14.67
C ALA A 102 -13.96 -7.02 15.40
N GLU A 103 -13.40 -7.41 16.55
CA GLU A 103 -12.41 -6.62 17.28
C GLU A 103 -11.10 -6.47 16.50
N ALA A 104 -10.61 -7.53 15.85
CA ALA A 104 -9.41 -7.51 15.03
C ALA A 104 -9.58 -6.55 13.84
N ARG A 105 -10.72 -6.64 13.14
CA ARG A 105 -11.10 -5.73 12.03
C ARG A 105 -11.13 -4.27 12.45
N LYS A 106 -11.75 -3.97 13.59
CA LYS A 106 -11.84 -2.59 14.12
C LYS A 106 -10.46 -2.04 14.49
N LYS A 107 -9.58 -2.86 15.09
CA LYS A 107 -8.21 -2.45 15.43
C LYS A 107 -7.38 -2.18 14.18
N ALA A 108 -7.45 -3.05 13.18
CA ALA A 108 -6.80 -2.83 11.89
C ALA A 108 -7.28 -1.51 11.27
N ALA A 109 -8.59 -1.34 11.07
CA ALA A 109 -9.16 -0.12 10.50
C ALA A 109 -8.79 1.16 11.27
N ALA A 110 -8.68 1.11 12.60
CA ALA A 110 -8.25 2.26 13.39
C ALA A 110 -6.80 2.66 13.11
N ILE A 111 -5.90 1.69 12.88
CA ILE A 111 -4.50 1.96 12.50
C ILE A 111 -4.44 2.59 11.10
N LEU A 112 -5.26 2.08 10.18
CA LEU A 112 -5.34 2.59 8.81
C LEU A 112 -5.82 4.05 8.78
N ARG A 113 -6.95 4.35 9.44
CA ARG A 113 -7.47 5.74 9.55
C ARG A 113 -6.50 6.69 10.23
N ALA A 114 -5.74 6.24 11.22
CA ALA A 114 -4.73 7.08 11.86
C ALA A 114 -3.62 7.49 10.88
N ASN A 115 -3.31 6.63 9.90
CA ASN A 115 -2.34 6.93 8.86
C ASN A 115 -2.94 7.82 7.75
N ASP A 116 -4.22 7.64 7.42
CA ASP A 116 -4.92 8.53 6.50
C ASP A 116 -5.01 9.95 7.10
N ALA A 117 -5.38 10.07 8.38
CA ALA A 117 -5.41 11.33 9.11
C ALA A 117 -4.04 12.04 9.14
N TYR A 118 -2.94 11.29 9.26
CA TYR A 118 -1.60 11.84 9.14
C TYR A 118 -1.38 12.53 7.79
N TYR A 119 -1.75 11.90 6.67
CA TYR A 119 -1.61 12.54 5.35
C TYR A 119 -2.50 13.76 5.20
N GLN A 120 -3.73 13.70 5.73
CA GLN A 120 -4.62 14.86 5.74
C GLN A 120 -4.01 16.03 6.53
N ASP A 121 -3.39 15.78 7.67
CA ASP A 121 -2.72 16.80 8.48
C ASP A 121 -1.50 17.39 7.74
N GLU A 122 -0.67 16.56 7.11
CA GLU A 122 0.47 17.04 6.31
C GLU A 122 0.01 17.88 5.10
N PHE A 123 -1.08 17.47 4.44
CA PHE A 123 -1.69 18.22 3.34
C PHE A 123 -2.20 19.58 3.83
N ASN A 124 -2.99 19.57 4.92
CA ASN A 124 -3.56 20.78 5.52
C ASN A 124 -2.49 21.74 6.04
N HIS A 125 -1.34 21.24 6.47
CA HIS A 125 -0.19 22.07 6.86
C HIS A 125 0.52 22.65 5.64
N GLY A 126 0.71 21.87 4.57
CA GLY A 126 1.41 22.29 3.37
C GLY A 126 0.72 23.40 2.59
N VAL A 127 -0.60 23.26 2.37
CA VAL A 127 -1.39 24.21 1.58
C VAL A 127 -1.21 25.68 2.02
N PRO A 128 -1.43 26.07 3.29
CA PRO A 128 -1.26 27.46 3.71
C PRO A 128 0.20 27.91 3.63
N VAL A 129 1.16 27.02 3.91
CA VAL A 129 2.59 27.35 3.82
C VAL A 129 3.00 27.66 2.38
N ILE A 130 2.50 26.90 1.41
CA ILE A 130 2.72 27.15 -0.02
C ILE A 130 2.00 28.42 -0.48
N LEU A 131 0.71 28.55 -0.18
CA LEU A 131 -0.10 29.68 -0.67
C LEU A 131 0.33 31.02 -0.08
N ASN A 132 0.93 31.03 1.12
CA ASN A 132 1.50 32.22 1.73
C ASN A 132 2.92 32.53 1.24
N ARG A 133 3.52 31.74 0.34
CA ARG A 133 4.78 32.11 -0.31
C ARG A 133 4.61 33.38 -1.14
N GLY A 134 5.61 34.25 -1.09
CA GLY A 134 5.62 35.51 -1.84
C GLY A 134 6.50 36.61 -1.24
N ASN A 135 7.02 36.41 -0.02
CA ASN A 135 8.05 37.25 0.59
C ASN A 135 9.16 36.39 1.21
N ALA A 136 10.32 36.98 1.51
CA ALA A 136 11.49 36.24 2.02
C ALA A 136 11.20 35.48 3.33
N ASP A 137 10.32 36.00 4.17
CA ASP A 137 9.99 35.45 5.50
C ASP A 137 9.16 34.15 5.42
N SER A 138 8.48 33.91 4.30
CA SER A 138 7.69 32.69 4.07
C SER A 138 8.53 31.46 3.71
N TYR A 139 9.77 31.67 3.25
CA TYR A 139 10.63 30.59 2.72
C TYR A 139 11.05 29.56 3.78
N PRO A 140 11.44 29.93 5.01
CA PRO A 140 11.83 28.95 6.03
C PRO A 140 10.71 27.97 6.40
N ALA A 141 9.46 28.45 6.50
CA ALA A 141 8.31 27.60 6.79
C ALA A 141 8.06 26.59 5.66
N PHE A 142 8.09 27.06 4.41
CA PHE A 142 7.97 26.19 3.24
C PHE A 142 9.10 25.17 3.17
N HIS A 143 10.34 25.60 3.34
CA HIS A 143 11.48 24.70 3.24
C HIS A 143 11.42 23.59 4.31
N SER A 144 11.09 23.94 5.55
CA SER A 144 10.91 22.97 6.65
C SER A 144 9.82 21.94 6.36
N TRP A 145 8.66 22.40 5.88
CA TRP A 145 7.59 21.48 5.48
C TRP A 145 7.97 20.65 4.25
N TYR A 146 8.56 21.26 3.22
CA TYR A 146 8.98 20.59 1.98
C TYR A 146 9.99 19.49 2.24
N GLU A 147 11.02 19.73 3.06
CA GLU A 147 12.02 18.69 3.37
C GLU A 147 11.36 17.46 3.99
N LYS A 148 10.40 17.67 4.89
CA LYS A 148 9.60 16.57 5.47
C LYS A 148 8.70 15.91 4.42
N ALA A 149 7.93 16.70 3.68
CA ALA A 149 6.99 16.23 2.66
C ALA A 149 7.66 15.59 1.43
N ALA A 150 8.95 15.82 1.18
CA ALA A 150 9.69 15.21 0.08
C ALA A 150 10.45 13.94 0.51
N THR A 151 10.73 13.76 1.81
CA THR A 151 11.59 12.68 2.33
C THR A 151 10.89 11.71 3.27
N ASP A 152 9.90 12.19 4.03
CA ASP A 152 9.20 11.45 5.08
C ASP A 152 7.79 11.06 4.66
N VAL A 153 7.49 11.11 3.35
CA VAL A 153 6.35 10.35 2.81
C VAL A 153 6.72 8.87 2.85
N LYS A 154 6.76 8.32 4.06
CA LYS A 154 6.78 6.88 4.22
C LYS A 154 5.43 6.41 3.74
N PRO A 155 5.37 5.61 2.65
CA PRO A 155 4.11 5.00 2.26
C PRO A 155 3.55 4.30 3.49
N GLY A 156 2.23 4.23 3.65
CA GLY A 156 1.55 3.61 4.79
C GLY A 156 1.88 2.12 5.02
N MET A 157 3.02 1.60 4.55
CA MET A 157 3.59 0.28 4.77
C MET A 157 3.71 -0.09 6.24
N ASP A 158 4.08 0.84 7.12
CA ASP A 158 4.15 0.51 8.55
C ASP A 158 2.74 0.37 9.15
N ALA A 159 1.80 1.22 8.73
CA ALA A 159 0.39 1.10 9.10
C ALA A 159 -0.25 -0.16 8.50
N PHE A 160 0.01 -0.46 7.23
CA PHE A 160 -0.38 -1.67 6.52
C PHE A 160 0.12 -2.91 7.26
N LYS A 161 1.43 -3.03 7.52
CA LYS A 161 2.00 -4.18 8.25
C LYS A 161 1.36 -4.36 9.64
N LYS A 162 1.09 -3.26 10.35
CA LYS A 162 0.44 -3.30 11.67
C LYS A 162 -1.04 -3.70 11.57
N GLY A 163 -1.76 -3.21 10.56
CA GLY A 163 -3.15 -3.58 10.27
C GLY A 163 -3.27 -5.04 9.82
N ASP A 164 -2.44 -5.45 8.86
CA ASP A 164 -2.35 -6.81 8.31
C ASP A 164 -2.01 -7.84 9.40
N ALA A 165 -1.24 -7.45 10.42
CA ALA A 165 -0.92 -8.34 11.52
C ALA A 165 -2.14 -8.83 12.33
N TYR A 166 -3.32 -8.21 12.17
CA TYR A 166 -4.57 -8.66 12.76
C TYR A 166 -5.28 -9.76 11.96
N PHE A 167 -4.75 -10.10 10.78
CA PHE A 167 -5.32 -11.09 9.88
C PHE A 167 -4.32 -12.24 9.61
N THR A 168 -4.88 -13.35 9.18
CA THR A 168 -4.19 -14.48 8.57
C THR A 168 -4.46 -14.47 7.07
N ALA A 169 -3.68 -15.22 6.32
CA ALA A 169 -3.90 -15.35 4.88
C ALA A 169 -5.27 -15.95 4.52
N ASP A 170 -5.94 -16.63 5.46
CA ASP A 170 -7.23 -17.28 5.24
C ASP A 170 -8.41 -16.39 5.63
N ASP A 171 -8.21 -15.24 6.27
CA ASP A 171 -9.30 -14.34 6.70
C ASP A 171 -9.04 -12.85 6.37
N GLU A 172 -7.93 -12.51 5.72
CA GLU A 172 -7.61 -11.15 5.28
C GLU A 172 -8.70 -10.57 4.35
N PRO A 173 -9.30 -9.41 4.71
CA PRO A 173 -10.25 -8.73 3.83
C PRO A 173 -9.54 -8.14 2.62
N ALA A 174 -10.13 -8.24 1.43
CA ALA A 174 -9.52 -7.72 0.20
C ALA A 174 -9.24 -6.21 0.30
N SER A 175 -10.09 -5.47 1.02
CA SER A 175 -9.98 -4.03 1.16
C SER A 175 -8.73 -3.56 1.90
N ILE A 176 -7.96 -4.43 2.58
CA ILE A 176 -6.68 -4.00 3.18
C ILE A 176 -5.61 -3.75 2.11
N SER A 177 -5.65 -4.50 1.02
CA SER A 177 -4.77 -4.29 -0.14
C SER A 177 -5.24 -3.11 -0.97
N ASP A 178 -6.55 -2.89 -1.10
CA ASP A 178 -7.11 -1.71 -1.75
C ASP A 178 -6.68 -0.44 -0.99
N TRP A 179 -6.85 -0.43 0.34
CA TRP A 179 -6.38 0.65 1.21
C TRP A 179 -4.89 0.95 1.02
N GLN A 180 -4.06 -0.10 0.89
CA GLN A 180 -2.62 0.06 0.66
C GLN A 180 -2.33 0.83 -0.65
N GLY A 181 -3.11 0.56 -1.69
CA GLY A 181 -3.02 1.26 -2.97
C GLY A 181 -3.44 2.72 -2.84
N ASP A 182 -4.60 2.97 -2.26
CA ASP A 182 -5.16 4.33 -2.11
C ASP A 182 -4.33 5.19 -1.17
N ASN A 183 -3.80 4.61 -0.10
CA ASN A 183 -2.86 5.29 0.78
C ASN A 183 -1.54 5.66 0.05
N GLY A 184 -1.12 4.82 -0.91
CA GLY A 184 -0.05 5.17 -1.85
C GLY A 184 -0.37 6.38 -2.73
N THR A 185 -1.64 6.58 -3.11
CA THR A 185 -2.11 7.79 -3.81
C THR A 185 -2.04 9.01 -2.91
N LEU A 186 -2.43 8.93 -1.63
CA LEU A 186 -2.28 10.05 -0.68
C LEU A 186 -0.83 10.48 -0.52
N SER A 187 0.07 9.51 -0.40
CA SER A 187 1.51 9.73 -0.40
C SER A 187 1.96 10.47 -1.67
N ALA A 188 1.48 10.05 -2.84
CA ALA A 188 1.83 10.71 -4.10
C ALA A 188 1.29 12.15 -4.18
N ASP A 189 0.08 12.41 -3.68
CA ASP A 189 -0.51 13.74 -3.68
C ASP A 189 0.28 14.73 -2.80
N ILE A 190 0.79 14.29 -1.64
CA ILE A 190 1.67 15.14 -0.81
C ILE A 190 2.95 15.50 -1.56
N ALA A 191 3.57 14.52 -2.21
CA ALA A 191 4.79 14.76 -2.98
C ALA A 191 4.54 15.69 -4.18
N GLN A 192 3.41 15.53 -4.85
CA GLN A 192 2.99 16.40 -5.96
C GLN A 192 2.76 17.83 -5.47
N LEU A 193 2.01 18.01 -4.39
CA LEU A 193 1.78 19.31 -3.76
C LEU A 193 3.11 20.00 -3.40
N ALA A 194 4.06 19.25 -2.83
CA ALA A 194 5.38 19.76 -2.47
C ALA A 194 6.16 20.22 -3.71
N SER A 195 6.12 19.43 -4.79
CA SER A 195 6.77 19.76 -6.06
C SER A 195 6.16 21.00 -6.72
N ASP A 196 4.83 21.07 -6.83
CA ASP A 196 4.15 22.20 -7.47
C ASP A 196 4.22 23.50 -6.64
N GLY A 197 4.44 23.38 -5.32
CA GLY A 197 4.70 24.51 -4.43
C GLY A 197 6.07 25.18 -4.59
N LEU A 198 7.04 24.54 -5.27
CA LEU A 198 8.42 25.06 -5.42
C LEU A 198 8.50 26.38 -6.20
N ASP A 199 7.62 26.57 -7.17
CA ASP A 199 7.63 27.75 -8.06
C ASP A 199 6.71 28.88 -7.57
N VAL A 200 5.94 28.67 -6.48
CA VAL A 200 5.11 29.72 -5.88
C VAL A 200 5.99 30.84 -5.32
N GLY A 201 5.68 32.07 -5.68
CA GLY A 201 6.48 33.27 -5.42
C GLY A 201 7.65 33.49 -6.40
N GLY A 202 7.81 32.61 -7.40
CA GLY A 202 8.80 32.74 -8.46
C GLY A 202 8.27 33.37 -9.76
N PRO A 203 9.04 33.30 -10.86
CA PRO A 203 8.62 33.81 -12.18
C PRO A 203 7.33 33.18 -12.73
N ASP A 204 7.05 31.93 -12.36
CA ASP A 204 5.89 31.14 -12.81
C ASP A 204 4.77 31.04 -11.74
N ASP A 205 4.72 31.97 -10.78
CA ASP A 205 3.83 31.94 -9.61
C ASP A 205 2.35 31.65 -9.95
N ALA A 206 1.80 32.30 -10.98
CA ALA A 206 0.40 32.10 -11.35
C ALA A 206 0.10 30.66 -11.77
N THR A 207 0.99 30.05 -12.56
CA THR A 207 0.88 28.65 -12.99
C THR A 207 1.06 27.72 -11.81
N ALA A 208 2.05 27.97 -10.95
CA ALA A 208 2.32 27.16 -9.76
C ALA A 208 1.14 27.17 -8.78
N ARG A 209 0.57 28.35 -8.50
CA ARG A 209 -0.64 28.48 -7.67
C ARG A 209 -1.83 27.73 -8.26
N GLN A 210 -1.98 27.75 -9.58
CA GLN A 210 -3.06 27.01 -10.22
C GLN A 210 -2.92 25.50 -10.01
N LYS A 211 -1.71 24.94 -10.17
CA LYS A 211 -1.45 23.52 -9.90
C LYS A 211 -1.72 23.15 -8.43
N VAL A 212 -1.25 23.98 -7.49
CA VAL A 212 -1.57 23.80 -6.06
C VAL A 212 -3.08 23.79 -5.81
N GLN A 213 -3.85 24.62 -6.52
CA GLN A 213 -5.31 24.60 -6.44
C GLN A 213 -5.93 23.35 -7.07
N ASP A 214 -5.31 22.77 -8.10
CA ASP A 214 -5.70 21.47 -8.65
C ASP A 214 -5.46 20.35 -7.62
N ASP A 215 -4.32 20.35 -6.93
CA ASP A 215 -4.01 19.40 -5.85
C ASP A 215 -5.02 19.51 -4.69
N VAL A 216 -5.35 20.73 -4.27
CA VAL A 216 -6.38 21.03 -3.24
C VAL A 216 -7.76 20.48 -3.62
N ARG A 217 -8.10 20.48 -4.91
CA ARG A 217 -9.37 19.87 -5.37
C ARG A 217 -9.31 18.35 -5.40
N LYS A 218 -8.16 17.78 -5.74
CA LYS A 218 -7.97 16.34 -5.94
C LYS A 218 -7.90 15.58 -4.61
N PHE A 219 -7.05 16.02 -3.69
CA PHE A 219 -6.73 15.30 -2.46
C PHE A 219 -7.95 14.84 -1.64
N PRO A 220 -9.03 15.64 -1.44
CA PRO A 220 -10.19 15.18 -0.68
C PRO A 220 -10.88 13.94 -1.27
N HIS A 221 -10.84 13.75 -2.58
CA HIS A 221 -11.43 12.57 -3.23
C HIS A 221 -10.61 11.31 -2.97
N ASP A 222 -9.29 11.41 -3.08
CA ASP A 222 -8.40 10.28 -2.85
C ASP A 222 -8.41 9.91 -1.35
N PHE A 223 -8.44 10.92 -0.46
CA PHE A 223 -8.61 10.72 0.99
C PHE A 223 -9.89 9.97 1.36
N GLN A 224 -11.03 10.35 0.75
CA GLN A 224 -12.30 9.66 0.96
C GLN A 224 -12.27 8.21 0.51
N THR A 225 -11.50 7.89 -0.54
CA THR A 225 -11.40 6.52 -1.06
C THR A 225 -10.61 5.64 -0.08
N ALA A 226 -9.47 6.14 0.43
CA ALA A 226 -8.71 5.45 1.47
C ALA A 226 -9.54 5.23 2.76
N GLU A 227 -10.25 6.25 3.25
CA GLU A 227 -11.13 6.11 4.42
C GLU A 227 -12.26 5.08 4.18
N ALA A 228 -12.83 5.04 2.98
CA ALA A 228 -13.84 4.06 2.62
C ALA A 228 -13.29 2.63 2.62
N ASP A 229 -12.02 2.44 2.27
CA ASP A 229 -11.37 1.13 2.36
C ASP A 229 -11.08 0.73 3.81
N ALA A 230 -10.70 1.67 4.67
CA ALA A 230 -10.60 1.41 6.11
C ALA A 230 -11.97 1.02 6.71
N ASP A 231 -13.07 1.63 6.25
CA ASP A 231 -14.44 1.22 6.58
C ASP A 231 -14.76 -0.20 6.11
N LYS A 232 -14.35 -0.57 4.88
CA LYS A 232 -14.49 -1.93 4.35
C LYS A 232 -13.67 -2.94 5.16
N VAL A 233 -12.46 -2.59 5.62
CA VAL A 233 -11.65 -3.44 6.50
C VAL A 233 -12.39 -3.66 7.82
N ALA A 234 -12.96 -2.60 8.40
CA ALA A 234 -13.78 -2.70 9.61
C ALA A 234 -15.01 -3.59 9.38
N ALA A 235 -15.57 -3.61 8.18
CA ALA A 235 -16.69 -4.48 7.76
C ALA A 235 -16.24 -5.90 7.33
N GLY A 236 -14.95 -6.13 7.15
CA GLY A 236 -14.35 -7.40 6.73
C GLY A 236 -14.65 -7.75 5.28
N LYS A 237 -14.58 -6.75 4.40
CA LYS A 237 -14.92 -6.87 2.98
C LYS A 237 -13.69 -6.91 2.09
#